data_AF-A0A1V8M4G0-F1
#
_entry.id   AF-A0A1V8M4G0-F1
#
_cell.length_a   1.000
_cell.length_b   1.000
_cell.length_c   1.000
_cell.angle_alpha   90.00
_cell.angle_beta   90.00
_cell.angle_gamma   90.00
#
_symmetry.space_group_name_H-M   'P 1'
#
loop_
_entity.id
_entity.type
_entity.pdbx_description
1 polymer ?
#
loop_
_entity_poly.entity_id
_entity_poly.type
_entity_poly.pdbx_seq_one_letter_code
_entity_poly.pdbx_strand_id
1 'polypeptide(L)'
;MKLLKSAIIAFSLTLSLGSFSTTAVACEDGRTCFGPTEAIDIVLGHIAMAMKAVENGENGPTVNTHVKAALAASKEINASDKIDIARVRANAHLKKARSAFKKSDMQTGEDHLGKAEKAFTELKTLF
;
A
#
# COMPACT_ATOMS: atom_id res chain seq x y z
N MET A 1 -24.87 -10.21 11.22
CA MET A 1 -24.70 -9.40 9.99
C MET A 1 -23.22 -9.10 9.74
N LYS A 2 -22.42 -10.10 9.33
CA LYS A 2 -20.98 -9.92 9.06
C LYS A 2 -20.60 -10.17 7.59
N LEU A 3 -21.50 -10.79 6.81
CA LEU A 3 -21.20 -11.22 5.44
C LEU A 3 -21.58 -10.19 4.37
N LEU A 4 -22.44 -9.21 4.70
CA LEU A 4 -22.87 -8.21 3.71
C LEU A 4 -21.91 -7.02 3.56
N LYS A 5 -20.98 -6.80 4.50
CA LYS A 5 -19.98 -5.72 4.41
C LYS A 5 -18.68 -6.16 3.73
N SER A 6 -18.42 -7.47 3.65
CA SER A 6 -17.23 -8.05 3.03
C SER A 6 -17.28 -8.07 1.49
N ALA A 7 -18.44 -7.83 0.87
CA ALA A 7 -18.59 -7.87 -0.58
C ALA A 7 -17.98 -6.66 -1.32
N ILE A 8 -17.76 -5.53 -0.62
CA ILE A 8 -17.17 -4.32 -1.22
C ILE A 8 -15.63 -4.41 -1.27
N ILE A 9 -15.03 -5.29 -0.46
CA ILE A 9 -13.56 -5.38 -0.28
C ILE A 9 -12.94 -6.45 -1.20
N ALA A 10 -13.76 -7.30 -1.83
CA ALA A 10 -13.30 -8.45 -2.61
C ALA A 10 -12.98 -8.17 -4.10
N PHE A 11 -12.86 -6.91 -4.54
CA PHE A 11 -12.83 -6.61 -5.99
C PHE A 11 -11.43 -6.38 -6.63
N SER A 12 -10.30 -6.70 -5.99
CA SER A 12 -9.00 -6.41 -6.65
C SER A 12 -7.81 -7.31 -6.33
N LEU A 13 -8.00 -8.53 -5.80
CA LEU A 13 -6.89 -9.45 -5.53
C LEU A 13 -6.57 -10.40 -6.70
N THR A 14 -6.28 -9.82 -7.87
CA THR A 14 -5.51 -10.51 -8.92
C THR A 14 -4.23 -9.73 -9.24
N LEU A 15 -3.54 -9.27 -8.20
CA LEU A 15 -2.15 -8.86 -8.34
C LEU A 15 -1.30 -10.13 -8.30
N SER A 16 -0.74 -10.48 -9.44
CA SER A 16 0.31 -11.47 -9.59
C SER A 16 1.42 -11.18 -8.58
N LEU A 17 1.45 -11.90 -7.47
CA LEU A 17 2.56 -11.93 -6.50
C LEU A 17 3.77 -12.68 -7.10
N GLY A 18 4.06 -12.45 -8.38
CA GLY A 18 5.23 -12.96 -9.06
C GLY A 18 6.42 -12.15 -8.57
N SER A 19 7.14 -12.73 -7.61
CA SER A 19 8.57 -12.57 -7.41
C SER A 19 9.10 -11.17 -7.78
N PHE A 20 9.10 -10.24 -6.82
CA PHE A 20 9.94 -9.04 -6.93
C PHE A 20 11.42 -9.47 -6.89
N SER A 21 11.93 -10.05 -7.99
CA SER A 21 13.35 -10.19 -8.26
C SER A 21 13.86 -8.79 -8.59
N THR A 22 14.07 -7.97 -7.57
CA THR A 22 14.64 -6.64 -7.77
C THR A 22 16.12 -6.80 -8.13
N THR A 23 16.42 -6.87 -9.43
CA THR A 23 17.66 -6.31 -9.94
C THR A 23 17.54 -4.80 -9.82
N ALA A 24 17.52 -4.30 -8.58
CA ALA A 24 17.51 -2.88 -8.31
C ALA A 24 18.85 -2.32 -8.77
N VAL A 25 18.87 -1.75 -9.97
CA VAL A 25 20.02 -0.98 -10.43
C VAL A 25 20.01 0.30 -9.60
N ALA A 26 21.10 0.56 -8.88
CA ALA A 26 21.28 1.84 -8.22
C ALA A 26 21.37 2.92 -9.31
N CYS A 27 20.42 3.85 -9.31
CA CYS A 27 20.54 5.07 -10.10
C CYS A 27 21.56 6.00 -9.41
N GLU A 28 22.12 6.95 -10.17
CA GLU A 28 22.84 8.07 -9.58
C GLU A 28 21.95 8.71 -8.49
N ASP A 29 22.56 9.08 -7.36
CA ASP A 29 21.93 9.50 -6.09
C ASP A 29 21.47 8.39 -5.12
N GLY A 30 21.81 7.11 -5.36
CA GLY A 30 21.62 6.05 -4.37
C GLY A 30 20.16 5.62 -4.17
N ARG A 31 19.30 5.91 -5.15
CA ARG A 31 17.92 5.43 -5.22
C ARG A 31 17.81 4.26 -6.19
N THR A 32 16.84 3.39 -5.95
CA THR A 32 16.54 2.27 -6.85
C THR A 32 15.83 2.80 -8.10
N CYS A 33 16.28 2.46 -9.31
CA CYS A 33 15.65 2.88 -10.56
C CYS A 33 14.34 2.11 -10.83
N PHE A 34 13.26 2.40 -10.10
CA PHE A 34 11.93 1.91 -10.47
C PHE A 34 11.25 2.92 -11.38
N GLY A 35 10.58 2.44 -12.44
CA GLY A 35 9.62 3.27 -13.15
C GLY A 35 8.52 3.74 -12.17
N PRO A 36 7.92 4.93 -12.33
CA PRO A 36 6.92 5.41 -11.37
C PRO A 36 5.72 4.46 -11.18
N THR A 37 5.29 3.79 -12.24
CA THR A 37 4.23 2.77 -12.19
C THR A 37 4.67 1.51 -11.45
N GLU A 38 5.93 1.12 -11.58
CA GLU A 38 6.52 -0.03 -10.87
C GLU A 38 6.66 0.26 -9.38
N ALA A 39 7.10 1.48 -9.02
CA ALA A 39 7.13 1.94 -7.64
C ALA A 39 5.72 1.90 -7.00
N ILE A 40 4.67 2.25 -7.76
CA ILE A 40 3.28 2.11 -7.30
C ILE A 40 2.89 0.64 -7.12
N ASP A 41 3.27 -0.25 -8.03
CA ASP A 41 2.99 -1.68 -7.90
C ASP A 41 3.64 -2.31 -6.66
N ILE A 42 4.85 -1.88 -6.30
CA ILE A 42 5.50 -2.29 -5.05
C ILE A 42 4.70 -1.81 -3.83
N VAL A 43 4.19 -0.57 -3.84
CA VAL A 43 3.34 -0.05 -2.75
C VAL A 43 2.06 -0.88 -2.63
N LEU A 44 1.38 -1.14 -3.74
CA LEU A 44 0.16 -1.95 -3.79
C LEU A 44 0.42 -3.39 -3.30
N GLY A 45 1.56 -3.98 -3.66
CA GLY A 45 1.98 -5.29 -3.15
C GLY A 45 2.12 -5.31 -1.62
N HIS A 46 2.72 -4.28 -1.02
CA HIS A 46 2.79 -4.17 0.44
C HIS A 46 1.43 -3.94 1.11
N ILE A 47 0.51 -3.20 0.46
CA ILE A 47 -0.86 -3.05 0.94
C ILE A 47 -1.60 -4.40 0.93
N ALA A 48 -1.48 -5.16 -0.16
CA ALA A 48 -2.07 -6.48 -0.29
C ALA A 48 -1.54 -7.46 0.78
N MET A 49 -0.23 -7.42 1.08
CA MET A 49 0.33 -8.20 2.19
C MET A 49 -0.23 -7.78 3.55
N ALA A 50 -0.43 -6.47 3.79
CA ALA A 50 -1.06 -5.99 5.01
C ALA A 50 -2.51 -6.47 5.14
N MET A 51 -3.30 -6.43 4.06
CA MET A 51 -4.68 -6.92 4.04
C MET A 51 -4.73 -8.44 4.30
N LYS A 52 -3.87 -9.22 3.64
CA LYS A 52 -3.75 -10.66 3.88
C LYS A 52 -3.38 -11.00 5.33
N ALA A 53 -2.49 -10.22 5.95
CA ALA A 53 -2.15 -10.38 7.36
C ALA A 53 -3.37 -10.11 8.28
N VAL A 54 -4.21 -9.11 7.95
CA VAL A 54 -5.50 -8.88 8.65
C VAL A 54 -6.44 -10.08 8.49
N GLU A 55 -6.60 -10.60 7.28
CA GLU A 55 -7.45 -11.77 6.98
C GLU A 55 -6.99 -13.03 7.72
N ASN A 56 -5.67 -13.22 7.85
CA ASN A 56 -5.07 -14.31 8.62
C ASN A 56 -5.22 -14.15 10.15
N GLY A 57 -5.79 -13.03 10.62
CA GLY A 57 -5.95 -12.75 12.04
C GLY A 57 -4.65 -12.38 12.75
N GLU A 58 -3.65 -11.88 12.01
CA GLU A 58 -2.39 -11.43 12.61
C GLU A 58 -2.60 -10.20 13.49
N ASN A 59 -1.70 -10.00 14.46
CA ASN A 59 -1.80 -8.88 15.37
C ASN A 59 -1.43 -7.54 14.69
N GLY A 60 -1.93 -6.44 15.26
CA GLY A 60 -1.69 -5.08 14.75
C GLY A 60 -0.22 -4.76 14.48
N PRO A 61 0.74 -5.06 15.38
CA PRO A 61 2.17 -4.91 15.11
C PRO A 61 2.69 -5.64 13.86
N THR A 62 2.29 -6.88 13.61
CA THR A 62 2.71 -7.63 12.42
C THR A 62 2.14 -7.02 11.15
N VAL A 63 0.82 -6.75 11.11
CA VAL A 63 0.17 -6.05 9.98
C VAL A 63 0.87 -4.71 9.70
N ASN A 64 1.20 -3.98 10.76
CA ASN A 64 1.85 -2.68 10.69
C ASN A 64 3.26 -2.71 10.06
N THR A 65 3.92 -3.86 10.01
CA THR A 65 5.21 -4.02 9.31
C THR A 65 5.03 -3.84 7.80
N HIS A 66 3.98 -4.43 7.22
CA HIS A 66 3.66 -4.26 5.81
C HIS A 66 3.23 -2.83 5.48
N VAL A 67 2.46 -2.17 6.37
CA VAL A 67 2.09 -0.75 6.20
C VAL A 67 3.30 0.17 6.19
N LYS A 68 4.31 -0.09 7.04
CA LYS A 68 5.57 0.66 7.04
C LYS A 68 6.35 0.44 5.73
N ALA A 69 6.37 -0.79 5.23
CA ALA A 69 7.02 -1.10 3.96
C ALA A 69 6.35 -0.38 2.78
N ALA A 70 5.01 -0.33 2.73
CA ALA A 70 4.26 0.46 1.75
C ALA A 70 4.63 1.96 1.81
N LEU A 71 4.71 2.55 3.01
CA LEU A 71 5.14 3.94 3.18
C LEU A 71 6.58 4.17 2.71
N ALA A 72 7.48 3.22 2.95
CA ALA A 72 8.86 3.30 2.50
C ALA A 72 8.95 3.25 0.96
N ALA A 73 8.31 2.24 0.34
CA ALA A 73 8.24 2.10 -1.11
C ALA A 73 7.61 3.32 -1.79
N SER A 74 6.63 3.97 -1.15
CA SER A 74 6.01 5.18 -1.71
C SER A 74 6.96 6.37 -1.90
N LYS A 75 8.18 6.31 -1.34
CA LYS A 75 9.21 7.34 -1.56
C LYS A 75 9.94 7.17 -2.89
N GLU A 76 9.89 5.97 -3.48
CA GLU A 76 10.51 5.67 -4.77
C GLU A 76 9.63 6.14 -5.95
N ILE A 77 8.39 6.57 -5.69
CA ILE A 77 7.53 7.19 -6.69
C ILE A 77 8.08 8.60 -7.00
N ASN A 78 8.98 8.70 -7.97
CA ASN A 78 9.53 9.96 -8.47
C ASN A 78 8.54 10.60 -9.46
N ALA A 79 8.07 11.82 -9.20
CA ALA A 79 7.02 12.42 -10.00
C ALA A 79 6.88 13.95 -9.86
N SER A 80 6.05 14.54 -10.72
CA SER A 80 5.68 15.96 -10.68
C SER A 80 4.88 16.33 -9.42
N ASP A 81 4.79 17.63 -9.10
CA ASP A 81 4.06 18.15 -7.94
C ASP A 81 2.62 17.64 -7.83
N LYS A 82 1.91 17.54 -8.96
CA LYS A 82 0.54 17.02 -9.01
C LYS A 82 0.47 15.59 -8.49
N ILE A 83 1.43 14.77 -8.88
CA ILE A 83 1.51 13.36 -8.49
C ILE A 83 1.98 13.25 -7.04
N ASP A 84 2.93 14.08 -6.61
CA ASP A 84 3.35 14.12 -5.21
C ASP A 84 2.20 14.46 -4.26
N ILE A 85 1.34 15.43 -4.62
CA ILE A 85 0.14 15.77 -3.85
C ILE A 85 -0.80 14.56 -3.74
N ALA A 86 -1.04 13.85 -4.84
CA ALA A 86 -1.90 12.67 -4.85
C ALA A 86 -1.30 11.51 -4.02
N ARG A 87 0.01 11.29 -4.13
CA ARG A 87 0.79 10.35 -3.31
C ARG A 87 0.73 10.69 -1.83
N VAL A 88 0.85 11.96 -1.46
CA VAL A 88 0.73 12.42 -0.06
C VAL A 88 -0.67 12.16 0.49
N ARG A 89 -1.73 12.37 -0.30
CA ARG A 89 -3.11 12.03 0.07
C ARG A 89 -3.30 10.53 0.27
N ALA A 90 -2.78 9.70 -0.64
CA ALA A 90 -2.80 8.25 -0.48
C ALA A 90 -2.03 7.80 0.79
N ASN A 91 -0.85 8.37 1.02
CA ASN A 91 -0.04 8.13 2.22
C ASN A 91 -0.74 8.53 3.52
N ALA A 92 -1.66 9.50 3.50
CA ALA A 92 -2.43 9.86 4.69
C ALA A 92 -3.31 8.69 5.16
N HIS A 93 -3.85 7.88 4.25
CA HIS A 93 -4.59 6.67 4.60
C HIS A 93 -3.68 5.61 5.22
N LEU A 94 -2.50 5.35 4.64
CA LEU A 94 -1.51 4.44 5.25
C LEU A 94 -1.11 4.88 6.66
N LYS A 95 -0.90 6.17 6.90
CA LYS A 95 -0.57 6.71 8.23
C LYS A 95 -1.72 6.53 9.24
N LYS A 96 -2.97 6.64 8.79
CA LYS A 96 -4.15 6.37 9.63
C LYS A 96 -4.29 4.89 9.93
N ALA A 97 -4.11 4.01 8.94
CA ALA A 97 -4.07 2.56 9.13
C ALA A 97 -3.01 2.16 10.17
N ARG A 98 -1.79 2.70 10.02
CA ARG A 98 -0.68 2.53 10.97
C ARG A 98 -1.08 2.89 12.40
N SER A 99 -1.79 4.00 12.58
CA SER A 99 -2.23 4.50 13.89
C SER A 99 -3.33 3.62 14.49
N ALA A 100 -4.24 3.09 13.68
CA ALA A 100 -5.29 2.18 14.12
C ALA A 100 -4.72 0.82 14.55
N PHE A 101 -3.84 0.20 13.75
CA PHE A 101 -3.21 -1.08 14.10
C PHE A 101 -2.34 -0.99 15.36
N LYS A 102 -1.68 0.14 15.61
CA LYS A 102 -0.95 0.38 16.87
C LYS A 102 -1.86 0.37 18.11
N LYS A 103 -3.14 0.71 17.93
CA LYS A 103 -4.16 0.70 18.99
C LYS A 103 -4.99 -0.59 18.99
N SER A 104 -4.57 -1.59 18.21
CA SER A 104 -5.32 -2.83 17.99
C SER A 104 -6.72 -2.63 17.39
N ASP A 105 -6.97 -1.47 16.77
CA ASP A 105 -8.21 -1.20 16.04
C ASP A 105 -8.07 -1.74 14.61
N MET A 106 -8.30 -3.05 14.48
CA MET A 106 -8.11 -3.78 13.23
C MET A 106 -9.07 -3.32 12.14
N GLN A 107 -10.34 -3.07 12.49
CA GLN A 107 -11.37 -2.65 11.54
C GLN A 107 -11.06 -1.27 10.94
N THR A 108 -10.76 -0.27 11.78
CA THR A 108 -10.40 1.06 11.27
C THR A 108 -9.09 1.02 10.47
N GLY A 109 -8.17 0.12 10.84
CA GLY A 109 -6.94 -0.13 10.11
C GLY A 109 -7.21 -0.64 8.70
N GLU A 110 -8.03 -1.69 8.58
CA GLU A 110 -8.45 -2.31 7.31
C GLU A 110 -9.20 -1.32 6.41
N ASP A 111 -10.17 -0.57 6.97
CA ASP A 111 -10.90 0.48 6.24
C ASP A 111 -9.95 1.53 5.62
N HIS A 112 -8.85 1.83 6.31
CA HIS A 112 -7.83 2.74 5.80
C HIS A 112 -6.86 2.10 4.81
N LEU A 113 -6.62 0.78 4.89
CA LEU A 113 -5.88 0.05 3.86
C LEU A 113 -6.64 0.05 2.54
N GLY A 114 -7.94 -0.27 2.53
CA GLY A 114 -8.73 -0.23 1.29
C GLY A 114 -8.80 1.16 0.65
N LYS A 115 -8.86 2.23 1.47
CA LYS A 115 -8.77 3.61 0.96
C LYS A 115 -7.39 3.92 0.37
N ALA A 116 -6.32 3.40 0.96
CA ALA A 116 -4.97 3.57 0.42
C ALA A 116 -4.80 2.80 -0.89
N GLU A 117 -5.24 1.55 -0.96
CA GLU A 117 -5.21 0.70 -2.17
C GLU A 117 -5.90 1.43 -3.34
N LYS A 118 -7.13 1.90 -3.12
CA LYS A 118 -7.88 2.67 -4.12
C LYS A 118 -7.12 3.92 -4.56
N ALA A 119 -6.60 4.71 -3.62
CA ALA A 119 -5.89 5.94 -3.94
C ALA A 119 -4.58 5.70 -4.71
N PHE A 120 -3.83 4.63 -4.43
CA PHE A 120 -2.63 4.26 -5.19
C PHE A 120 -2.97 3.68 -6.56
N THR A 121 -4.09 2.95 -6.69
CA THR A 121 -4.59 2.48 -7.98
C THR A 121 -4.98 3.66 -8.88
N GLU A 122 -5.69 4.64 -8.33
CA GLU A 122 -6.03 5.89 -9.03
C GLU A 122 -4.78 6.74 -9.34
N LEU A 123 -3.78 6.75 -8.47
CA LEU A 123 -2.49 7.40 -8.74
C LEU A 123 -1.81 6.81 -9.98
N LYS A 124 -1.89 5.49 -10.16
CA LYS A 124 -1.28 4.79 -11.30
C LYS A 124 -1.84 5.26 -12.64
N THR A 125 -3.11 5.67 -12.69
CA THR A 125 -3.75 6.16 -13.93
C THR A 125 -3.32 7.58 -14.33
N LEU A 126 -2.45 8.22 -13.55
CA LEU A 126 -1.89 9.54 -13.85
C LEU A 126 -0.54 9.48 -14.57
N PHE A 127 -0.02 8.27 -14.81
CA PHE A 127 1.17 7.98 -15.62
C PHE A 127 0.74 7.39 -16.96
#